data_AF-A0A933A1C8-F1
#
_entry.id   AF-A0A933A1C8-F1
#
_cell.length_a   1.000
_cell.length_b   1.000
_cell.length_c   1.000
_cell.angle_alpha   90.00
_cell.angle_beta   90.00
_cell.angle_gamma   90.00
#
_symmetry.space_group_name_H-M   'P 1'
#
loop_
_entity.id
_entity.type
_entity.pdbx_description
1 polymer ?
#
loop_
_entity_poly.entity_id
_entity_poly.type
_entity_poly.pdbx_seq_one_letter_code
_entity_poly.pdbx_strand_id
1 'polypeptide(L)' 'MESRTPRVLVATDLSSVSEPLVASAAGLARQMGAELVAIHVFEPQEYEEVRRETRMSLDQYTDQLRSRMRQ' A
#
# COMPACT_ATOMS: atom_id res chain seq x y z
N MET A 1 15.62 0.67 27.43
CA MET A 1 14.90 1.36 26.33
C MET A 1 14.73 0.36 25.22
N GLU A 2 13.51 -0.07 24.93
CA GLU A 2 13.25 -0.85 23.71
C GLU A 2 13.58 0.01 22.49
N SER A 3 14.42 -0.51 21.59
CA SER A 3 14.72 0.13 20.32
C SER A 3 13.47 0.05 19.45
N ARG A 4 12.83 1.20 19.16
CA ARG A 4 11.68 1.24 18.26
C ARG A 4 12.14 0.98 16.84
N THR A 5 11.60 -0.05 16.18
CA THR A 5 11.87 -0.30 14.76
C THR A 5 11.54 0.95 13.94
N PRO A 6 12.49 1.47 13.12
CA PRO A 6 12.22 2.58 12.22
C PRO A 6 11.11 2.22 11.22
N ARG A 7 10.43 3.22 10.67
CA ARG A 7 9.34 3.00 9.70
C ARG A 7 9.53 3.90 8.50
N VAL A 8 9.25 3.36 7.32
CA VAL A 8 9.19 4.08 6.05
C VAL A 8 7.73 4.07 5.60
N LEU A 9 7.13 5.26 5.47
CA LEU A 9 5.78 5.40 4.92
C LEU A 9 5.87 5.74 3.43
N VAL A 10 5.13 5.01 2.59
CA VAL A 10 4.96 5.33 1.17
C VAL A 10 3.48 5.52 0.86
N ALA A 11 3.15 6.69 0.30
CA ALA A 11 1.84 6.94 -0.27
C ALA A 11 1.79 6.43 -1.71
N THR A 12 0.70 5.78 -2.10
CA THR A 12 0.49 5.26 -3.44
C THR A 12 -0.97 5.45 -3.86
N ASP A 13 -1.15 5.84 -5.12
CA ASP A 13 -2.45 5.84 -5.81
C ASP A 13 -2.71 4.53 -6.57
N LEU A 14 -1.84 3.53 -6.41
CA LEU A 14 -1.89 2.20 -7.04
C LEU A 14 -1.81 2.20 -8.57
N SER A 15 -1.49 3.36 -9.16
CA SER A 15 -1.18 3.49 -10.59
C SER A 15 0.18 2.85 -10.91
N SER A 16 0.39 2.50 -12.18
CA SER A 16 1.71 2.07 -12.66
C SER A 16 2.78 3.17 -12.51
N VAL A 17 2.37 4.44 -12.43
CA VAL A 17 3.28 5.57 -12.24
C VAL A 17 3.84 5.62 -10.81
N SER A 18 3.07 5.21 -9.80
CA SER A 18 3.53 5.16 -8.40
C SER A 18 4.27 3.87 -8.03
N GLU A 19 4.29 2.86 -8.89
CA GLU A 19 4.96 1.59 -8.65
C GLU A 19 6.47 1.72 -8.36
N PRO A 20 7.26 2.52 -9.12
CA PRO A 20 8.69 2.72 -8.81
C PRO A 20 8.95 3.40 -7.46
N LEU A 21 8.03 4.23 -6.97
CA LEU A 21 8.11 4.87 -5.65
C LEU A 21 7.96 3.83 -4.53
N VAL A 22 7.01 2.90 -4.66
CA VAL A 22 6.83 1.78 -3.72
C VAL A 22 8.08 0.89 -3.70
N ALA A 23 8.63 0.55 -4.86
CA ALA A 23 9.87 -0.23 -4.96
C ALA A 23 11.06 0.47 -4.28
N SER A 24 11.20 1.78 -4.49
CA SER A 24 12.25 2.57 -3.87
C SER A 24 12.12 2.63 -2.35
N ALA A 25 10.90 2.84 -1.83
CA ALA A 25 10.62 2.83 -0.40
C ALA A 25 10.91 1.46 0.24
N ALA A 26 10.60 0.37 -0.48
CA ALA A 26 10.94 -0.98 -0.03
C ALA A 26 12.46 -1.21 0.02
N GLY A 27 13.22 -0.69 -0.94
CA GLY A 27 14.68 -0.69 -0.92
C GLY A 27 15.23 0.04 0.32
N LEU A 28 14.74 1.26 0.56
CA LEU A 28 15.12 2.05 1.73
C LEU A 28 14.80 1.35 3.05
N ALA A 29 13.59 0.78 3.17
CA ALA A 29 13.18 0.08 4.39
C ALA A 29 14.09 -1.13 4.68
N ARG A 30 14.45 -1.91 3.65
CA ARG A 30 15.40 -3.03 3.79
C ARG A 30 16.78 -2.57 4.25
N GLN A 31 17.30 -1.49 3.68
CA GLN A 31 18.61 -0.95 4.06
C GLN A 31 18.65 -0.46 5.52
N MET A 32 17.53 0.06 6.02
CA MET A 32 17.41 0.60 7.38
C MET A 32 17.00 -0.45 8.44
N GLY A 33 16.67 -1.69 8.05
CA GLY A 33 16.01 -2.63 8.95
C GLY A 33 14.65 -2.10 9.46
N ALA A 34 13.97 -1.33 8.62
CA ALA A 34 12.73 -0.63 8.95
C ALA A 34 11.49 -1.41 8.48
N GLU A 35 10.36 -1.13 9.13
CA GLU A 35 9.03 -1.54 8.66
C GLU A 35 8.60 -0.65 7.48
N LEU A 36 8.14 -1.26 6.38
CA LEU A 36 7.51 -0.54 5.28
C LEU A 36 6.00 -0.45 5.53
N VAL A 37 5.48 0.77 5.54
CA VAL A 37 4.04 1.05 5.65
C VAL A 37 3.59 1.67 4.33
N ALA A 38 2.60 1.07 3.68
CA ALA A 38 1.96 1.63 2.50
C ALA A 38 0.62 2.26 2.89
N ILE A 39 0.33 3.43 2.33
CA ILE A 39 -0.97 4.09 2.46
C ILE A 39 -1.55 4.40 1.08
N HIS A 40 -2.80 3.98 0.89
CA HIS A 40 -3.64 4.40 -0.22
C HIS A 40 -4.83 5.16 0.37
N VAL A 41 -5.11 6.34 -0.17
CA VAL A 41 -6.24 7.18 0.24
C VAL A 41 -7.21 7.20 -0.93
N PHE A 42 -8.47 6.91 -0.64
CA PHE A 42 -9.56 6.93 -1.60
C PHE A 42 -10.75 7.65 -0.98
N GLU A 43 -11.57 8.27 -1.81
CA GLU A 43 -12.86 8.82 -1.40
C GLU A 43 -13.89 7.69 -1.25
N PRO A 44 -14.82 7.75 -0.29
CA PRO A 44 -15.86 6.73 -0.14
C PRO A 44 -16.67 6.49 -1.42
N GLN A 45 -16.81 7.50 -2.28
CA GLN A 45 -17.50 7.39 -3.57
C GLN A 45 -16.76 6.47 -4.55
N GLU A 46 -15.42 6.54 -4.58
CA GLU A 46 -14.56 5.68 -5.40
C GLU A 46 -14.69 4.21 -4.98
N TYR A 47 -14.79 3.94 -3.67
CA TYR A 47 -15.04 2.59 -3.18
C TYR A 47 -16.40 2.04 -3.60
N GLU A 48 -17.46 2.85 -3.60
CA GLU A 48 -18.77 2.41 -4.08
C GLU A 48 -18.76 2.08 -5.58
N GLU A 49 -18.00 2.81 -6.38
CA GLU A 49 -17.80 2.53 -7.81
C GLU A 49 -17.04 1.21 -8.01
N VAL A 50 -15.89 1.05 -7.34
CA VAL A 50 -15.11 -0.19 -7.36
C VAL A 50 -15.95 -1.38 -6.90
N ARG A 51 -16.76 -1.21 -5.84
CA ARG A 51 -17.67 -2.25 -5.34
C ARG A 51 -18.74 -2.61 -6.36
N ARG A 52 -19.31 -1.64 -7.08
CA ARG A 52 -20.32 -1.92 -8.13
C ARG A 52 -19.73 -2.71 -9.29
N GLU A 53 -18.51 -2.37 -9.71
CA GLU A 53 -17.83 -3.00 -10.84
C GLU A 53 -17.30 -4.40 -10.49
N THR A 54 -16.58 -4.52 -9.38
CA THR A 54 -15.85 -5.75 -9.00
C THR A 54 -16.69 -6.69 -8.14
N ARG A 55 -17.76 -6.19 -7.51
CA ARG A 55 -18.54 -6.87 -6.45
C ARG A 55 -17.71 -7.27 -5.22
N MET A 56 -16.51 -6.72 -5.06
CA MET A 56 -15.63 -7.03 -3.93
C MET A 56 -16.08 -6.29 -2.66
N SER A 57 -15.93 -6.95 -1.51
CA SER A 57 -15.95 -6.24 -0.22
C SER A 57 -14.68 -5.43 -0.02
N LEU A 58 -14.70 -4.48 0.91
CA LEU A 58 -13.53 -3.68 1.30
C LEU A 58 -12.34 -4.56 1.73
N ASP A 59 -12.61 -5.63 2.46
CA ASP A 59 -11.59 -6.59 2.89
C ASP A 59 -10.96 -7.30 1.69
N GLN A 60 -11.78 -7.78 0.76
CA GLN A 60 -11.31 -8.44 -0.46
C GLN A 60 -10.48 -7.48 -1.33
N TYR A 61 -10.94 -6.24 -1.47
CA TYR A 61 -10.20 -5.20 -2.19
C TYR A 61 -8.83 -4.94 -1.55
N THR A 62 -8.80 -4.77 -0.22
CA THR A 62 -7.57 -4.55 0.54
C THR A 62 -6.59 -5.72 0.40
N ASP A 63 -7.07 -6.96 0.44
CA ASP A 63 -6.22 -8.15 0.29
C ASP A 63 -5.67 -8.31 -1.13
N GLN A 64 -6.43 -7.92 -2.16
CA GLN A 64 -5.94 -7.87 -3.52
C GLN A 64 -4.80 -6.85 -3.67
N LEU A 65 -4.95 -5.66 -3.10
CA LEU A 65 -3.90 -4.63 -3.11
C LEU A 65 -2.64 -5.13 -2.40
N ARG A 66 -2.78 -5.73 -1.23
CA ARG A 66 -1.65 -6.35 -0.52
C ARG A 66 -0.95 -7.41 -1.36
N SER A 67 -1.69 -8.22 -2.10
CA SER A 67 -1.11 -9.26 -2.95
C SER A 67 -0.29 -8.67 -4.09
N ARG A 68 -0.76 -7.59 -4.72
CA ARG A 68 0.00 -6.84 -5.75
C ARG A 68 1.29 -6.24 -5.19
N MET A 69 1.27 -5.73 -3.96
CA MET A 69 2.47 -5.12 -3.34
C MET A 69 3.51 -6.14 -2.85
N ARG A 70 3.18 -7.44 -2.82
CA ARG A 70 4.11 -8.52 -2.45
C ARG A 70 4.80 -9.16 -3.65
N GLN A 71 4.33 -8.90 -4.87
CA GLN A 71 4.97 -9.35 -6.11
C GLN A 71 6.20 -8.48 -6.40
#